data_AF-A0A947AC22-F1
#
_entry.id   AF-A0A947AC22-F1
#
_cell.length_a   1.000
_cell.length_b   1.000
_cell.length_c   1.000
_cell.angle_alpha   90.00
_cell.angle_beta   90.00
_cell.angle_gamma   90.00
#
_symmetry.space_group_name_H-M   'P 1'
#
loop_
_entity.id
_entity.type
_entity.pdbx_description
1 polymer ?
#
loop_
_entity_poly.entity_id
_entity_poly.type
_entity_poly.pdbx_seq_one_letter_code
_entity_poly.pdbx_strand_id
1 'polypeptide(L)'
;VKGYMENNFNFALNARAMQEQVEEKIYGTISGQGLATVVDFQESADDIVKNIDALRRTEKLPFLATDRTVLNLPGVGKSLSFRVIGITRYGRRILQFDHDQTRRHSPIIEKLGKMIVIESKSVSEYLDQLIEMGENPQEYKRLYGYSIGATDERMPIYEYPAYDFRVTEEMTNLDCNNQT
;
A
#
# COMPACT_ATOMS: atom_id res chain seq x y z
N VAL A 1 -19.70 19.13 2.94
CA VAL A 1 -19.38 17.88 3.67
C VAL A 1 -18.48 18.25 4.84
N LYS A 2 -18.92 18.04 6.08
CA LYS A 2 -18.10 18.25 7.29
C LYS A 2 -16.88 17.32 7.19
N GLY A 3 -15.66 17.85 7.32
CA GLY A 3 -14.41 17.08 7.20
C GLY A 3 -13.60 17.22 5.90
N TYR A 4 -14.07 17.90 4.85
CA TYR A 4 -13.32 18.03 3.58
C TYR A 4 -12.01 18.83 3.71
N MET A 5 -11.87 19.69 4.72
CA MET A 5 -10.64 20.46 4.98
C MET A 5 -9.98 20.16 6.33
N GLU A 6 -10.64 19.40 7.22
CA GLU A 6 -10.16 19.19 8.59
C GLU A 6 -9.06 18.12 8.67
N ASN A 7 -8.95 17.24 7.67
CA ASN A 7 -8.05 16.09 7.70
C ASN A 7 -6.75 16.26 6.90
N ASN A 8 -6.50 17.44 6.31
CA ASN A 8 -5.29 17.66 5.50
C ASN A 8 -4.01 17.40 6.28
N PHE A 9 -3.99 17.73 7.57
CA PHE A 9 -2.80 17.57 8.41
C PHE A 9 -2.44 16.11 8.65
N ASN A 10 -3.43 15.22 8.80
CA ASN A 10 -3.22 13.82 9.20
C ASN A 10 -2.66 12.91 8.10
N PHE A 11 -2.71 13.34 6.84
CA PHE A 11 -2.23 12.51 5.73
C PHE A 11 -0.78 12.82 5.37
N ALA A 12 0.04 11.76 5.36
CA ALA A 12 1.32 11.75 4.69
C ALA A 12 1.14 11.71 3.17
N LEU A 13 2.17 12.15 2.43
CA LEU A 13 2.17 12.09 0.98
C LEU A 13 2.34 10.66 0.47
N ASN A 14 1.81 10.33 -0.70
CA ASN A 14 2.01 8.99 -1.28
C ASN A 14 3.48 8.70 -1.61
N ALA A 15 4.29 9.76 -1.81
CA ALA A 15 5.74 9.63 -1.93
C ALA A 15 6.39 9.08 -0.65
N ARG A 16 5.84 9.37 0.53
CA ARG A 16 6.36 8.86 1.79
C ARG A 16 6.20 7.34 1.87
N ALA A 17 5.06 6.82 1.42
CA ALA A 17 4.83 5.38 1.34
C ALA A 17 5.81 4.71 0.35
N MET A 18 6.12 5.37 -0.78
CA MET A 18 7.14 4.86 -1.71
C MET A 18 8.55 4.90 -1.13
N GLN A 19 8.89 5.96 -0.41
CA GLN A 19 10.17 6.05 0.30
C GLN A 19 10.31 4.93 1.34
N GLU A 20 9.28 4.68 2.14
CA GLU A 20 9.26 3.58 3.12
C GLU A 20 9.50 2.24 2.42
N GLN A 21 8.74 1.98 1.35
CA GLN A 21 8.81 0.74 0.58
C GLN A 21 10.19 0.51 -0.06
N VAL A 22 10.82 1.56 -0.61
CA VAL A 22 12.07 1.44 -1.37
C VAL A 22 13.31 1.56 -0.49
N GLU A 23 13.29 2.45 0.50
CA GLU A 23 14.48 2.82 1.28
C GLU A 23 14.51 2.17 2.67
N GLU A 24 13.36 1.85 3.28
CA GLU A 24 13.29 1.37 4.66
C GLU A 24 12.97 -0.12 4.75
N LYS A 25 11.97 -0.61 3.99
CA LYS A 25 11.54 -2.03 4.03
C LYS A 25 12.64 -3.00 3.61
N ILE A 26 13.62 -2.55 2.82
CA ILE A 26 14.77 -3.37 2.42
C ILE A 26 15.51 -3.94 3.63
N TYR A 27 15.56 -3.22 4.75
CA TYR A 27 16.23 -3.69 5.97
C TYR A 27 15.46 -4.77 6.71
N GLY A 28 14.17 -4.95 6.44
CA GLY A 28 13.33 -6.00 7.04
C GLY A 28 12.89 -7.08 6.06
N THR A 29 13.45 -7.10 4.84
CA THR A 29 13.05 -8.05 3.81
C THR A 29 13.42 -9.48 4.20
N ILE A 30 12.42 -10.36 4.25
CA ILE A 30 12.57 -11.76 4.64
C ILE A 30 13.04 -12.58 3.44
N SER A 31 13.96 -13.53 3.66
CA SER A 31 14.36 -14.49 2.63
C SER A 31 13.18 -15.37 2.18
N GLY A 32 13.26 -15.99 1.00
CA GLY A 32 12.24 -16.93 0.54
C GLY A 32 12.04 -18.14 1.48
N GLN A 33 13.10 -18.58 2.16
CA GLN A 33 13.03 -19.65 3.16
C GLN A 33 12.34 -19.16 4.45
N GLY A 34 12.69 -17.95 4.88
CA GLY A 34 12.03 -17.30 6.00
C GLY A 34 10.53 -17.09 5.75
N LEU A 35 10.13 -16.73 4.52
CA LEU A 35 8.72 -16.59 4.15
C LEU A 35 7.93 -17.89 4.27
N ALA A 36 8.50 -19.03 3.85
CA ALA A 36 7.86 -20.33 4.06
C ALA A 36 7.67 -20.63 5.55
N THR A 37 8.68 -20.32 6.36
CA THR A 37 8.64 -20.51 7.82
C THR A 37 7.57 -19.63 8.48
N VAL A 38 7.36 -18.41 7.97
CA VAL A 38 6.33 -17.49 8.45
C VAL A 38 4.91 -18.01 8.18
N VAL A 39 4.70 -18.70 7.05
CA VAL A 39 3.40 -19.34 6.75
C VAL A 39 3.09 -20.43 7.77
N ASP A 40 4.07 -21.26 8.11
CA ASP A 40 3.91 -22.33 9.11
C ASP A 40 3.55 -21.79 10.50
N PHE A 41 3.97 -20.56 10.83
CA PHE A 41 3.60 -19.94 12.11
C PHE A 41 2.10 -19.73 12.28
N GLN A 42 1.32 -19.67 11.19
CA GLN A 42 -0.14 -19.59 11.25
C GLN A 42 -0.76 -20.81 11.95
N GLU A 43 -0.11 -21.98 11.89
CA GLU A 43 -0.60 -23.21 12.53
C GLU A 43 -0.33 -23.25 14.04
N SER A 44 0.66 -22.48 14.51
CA SER A 44 1.12 -22.46 15.92
C SER A 44 1.06 -21.05 16.50
N ALA A 45 -0.14 -20.46 16.47
CA ALA A 45 -0.37 -19.07 16.89
C ALA A 45 0.04 -18.79 18.35
N ASP A 46 -0.04 -19.79 19.24
CA ASP A 46 0.30 -19.63 20.66
C ASP A 46 1.78 -19.27 20.90
N ASP A 47 2.68 -19.68 19.99
CA ASP A 47 4.11 -19.41 20.07
C ASP A 47 4.58 -18.32 19.09
N ILE A 48 3.65 -17.57 18.47
CA ILE A 48 3.95 -16.59 17.41
C ILE A 48 5.02 -15.56 17.80
N VAL A 49 5.01 -15.09 19.05
CA VAL A 49 5.99 -14.11 19.54
C VAL A 49 7.40 -14.70 19.57
N LYS A 50 7.53 -15.95 20.05
CA LYS A 50 8.83 -16.65 20.09
C LYS A 50 9.31 -16.96 18.68
N ASN A 51 8.39 -17.40 17.82
CA ASN A 51 8.65 -17.76 16.43
C ASN A 51 9.13 -16.55 15.60
N ILE A 52 8.47 -15.40 15.73
CA ILE A 52 8.88 -14.16 15.08
C ILE A 52 10.27 -13.71 15.55
N ASP A 53 10.54 -13.74 16.86
CA ASP A 53 11.86 -13.32 17.36
C ASP A 53 12.97 -14.31 16.96
N ALA A 54 12.68 -15.61 16.93
CA ALA A 54 13.60 -16.63 16.43
C ALA A 54 13.93 -16.43 14.94
N LEU A 55 12.93 -16.15 14.11
CA LEU A 55 13.12 -15.86 12.70
C LEU A 55 13.95 -14.59 12.51
N ARG A 56 13.58 -13.52 13.20
CA ARG A 56 14.29 -12.23 13.16
C ARG A 56 15.78 -12.39 13.51
N ARG A 57 16.10 -13.17 14.54
CA ARG A 57 17.49 -13.46 14.94
C ARG A 57 18.22 -14.34 13.93
N THR A 58 17.55 -15.35 13.39
CA THR A 58 18.11 -16.27 12.39
C THR A 58 18.48 -15.54 11.10
N GLU A 59 17.56 -14.71 10.60
CA GLU A 59 17.73 -13.89 9.39
C GLU A 59 18.56 -12.61 9.66
N LYS A 60 18.91 -12.34 10.93
CA LYS A 60 19.65 -11.13 11.38
C LYS A 60 18.97 -9.82 10.97
N LEU A 61 17.64 -9.80 11.01
CA LEU A 61 16.86 -8.63 10.65
C LEU A 61 16.57 -7.76 11.88
N PRO A 62 16.54 -6.43 11.76
CA PRO A 62 16.07 -5.55 12.82
C PRO A 62 14.56 -5.70 13.06
N PHE A 63 13.78 -5.93 12.00
CA PHE A 63 12.33 -6.14 12.00
C PHE A 63 11.92 -6.99 10.78
N LEU A 64 10.67 -7.44 10.73
CA LEU A 64 10.12 -8.16 9.58
C LEU A 64 9.23 -7.19 8.77
N ALA A 65 9.62 -6.87 7.54
CA ALA A 65 8.88 -5.97 6.64
C ALA A 65 7.72 -6.71 5.98
N THR A 66 6.72 -7.09 6.77
CA THR A 66 5.58 -7.89 6.28
C THR A 66 4.38 -7.06 5.85
N ASP A 67 4.33 -5.80 6.26
CA ASP A 67 3.18 -4.93 6.02
C ASP A 67 3.05 -4.51 4.55
N ARG A 68 1.84 -4.09 4.17
CA ARG A 68 1.53 -3.54 2.85
C ARG A 68 0.65 -2.30 3.00
N THR A 69 1.08 -1.19 2.39
CA THR A 69 0.33 0.06 2.38
C THR A 69 -0.56 0.15 1.14
N VAL A 70 -1.85 0.46 1.33
CA VAL A 70 -2.83 0.66 0.25
C VAL A 70 -3.75 1.83 0.55
N LEU A 71 -4.13 2.59 -0.47
CA LEU A 71 -5.13 3.64 -0.35
C LEU A 71 -6.51 3.09 -0.74
N ASN A 72 -7.55 3.42 0.04
CA ASN A 72 -8.93 3.11 -0.35
C ASN A 72 -9.41 4.15 -1.36
N LEU A 73 -9.63 3.73 -2.59
CA LEU A 73 -10.10 4.57 -3.69
C LEU A 73 -11.56 4.25 -4.01
N PRO A 74 -12.43 5.27 -4.12
CA PRO A 74 -13.82 5.06 -4.52
C PRO A 74 -13.88 4.51 -5.95
N GLY A 75 -14.69 3.48 -6.18
CA GLY A 75 -14.85 2.83 -7.48
C GLY A 75 -13.71 1.87 -7.88
N VAL A 76 -12.45 2.21 -7.54
CA VAL A 76 -11.26 1.45 -7.97
C VAL A 76 -10.81 0.39 -6.95
N GLY A 77 -11.26 0.49 -5.70
CA GLY A 77 -10.88 -0.45 -4.64
C GLY A 77 -9.64 -0.02 -3.88
N LYS A 78 -8.83 -0.97 -3.39
CA LYS A 78 -7.62 -0.68 -2.61
C LYS A 78 -6.39 -0.71 -3.52
N SER A 79 -5.68 0.41 -3.68
CA SER A 79 -4.49 0.50 -4.53
C SER A 79 -3.55 1.59 -4.03
N LEU A 80 -2.25 1.36 -4.19
CA LEU A 80 -1.21 2.39 -4.09
C LEU A 80 -0.47 2.54 -5.44
N SER A 81 -1.02 1.96 -6.52
CA SER A 81 -0.44 2.05 -7.85
C SER A 81 -0.85 3.37 -8.49
N PHE A 82 0.10 4.30 -8.61
CA PHE A 82 -0.15 5.63 -9.14
C PHE A 82 0.99 6.15 -10.02
N ARG A 83 0.67 7.18 -10.81
CA ARG A 83 1.65 8.02 -11.50
C ARG A 83 1.34 9.49 -11.23
N VAL A 84 2.36 10.29 -10.96
CA VAL A 84 2.24 11.75 -10.95
C VAL A 84 2.05 12.24 -12.38
N ILE A 85 0.91 12.89 -12.65
CA ILE A 85 0.55 13.41 -13.98
C ILE A 85 0.60 14.94 -14.06
N GLY A 86 0.82 15.61 -12.93
CA GLY A 86 0.93 17.06 -12.88
C GLY A 86 1.18 17.60 -11.48
N ILE A 87 1.41 18.90 -11.41
CA ILE A 87 1.60 19.65 -10.16
C ILE A 87 0.71 20.89 -10.24
N THR A 88 -0.04 21.15 -9.18
CA THR A 88 -0.87 22.36 -9.07
C THR A 88 -0.01 23.61 -8.87
N ARG A 89 -0.59 24.81 -9.05
CA ARG A 89 0.11 26.08 -8.78
C ARG A 89 0.67 26.18 -7.35
N TYR A 90 0.06 25.49 -6.39
CA TYR A 90 0.48 25.47 -4.98
C TYR A 90 1.45 24.32 -4.65
N GLY A 91 2.00 23.62 -5.65
CA GLY A 91 3.00 22.57 -5.43
C GLY A 91 2.44 21.21 -4.99
N ARG A 92 1.12 21.06 -4.92
CA ARG A 92 0.46 19.76 -4.65
C ARG A 92 0.52 18.87 -5.88
N ARG A 93 0.82 17.58 -5.71
CA ARG A 93 0.93 16.62 -6.82
C ARG A 93 -0.46 16.11 -7.24
N ILE A 94 -0.64 15.94 -8.54
CA ILE A 94 -1.82 15.34 -9.16
C ILE A 94 -1.45 13.90 -9.53
N LEU A 95 -2.13 12.94 -8.91
CA LEU A 95 -1.86 11.52 -9.04
C LEU A 95 -2.97 10.87 -9.84
N GLN A 96 -2.58 10.08 -10.84
CA GLN A 96 -3.46 9.16 -11.53
C GLN A 96 -3.26 7.78 -10.94
N PHE A 97 -4.30 7.26 -10.29
CA PHE A 97 -4.33 5.91 -9.77
C PHE A 97 -4.88 4.93 -10.79
N ASP A 98 -4.31 3.72 -10.76
CA ASP A 98 -4.83 2.55 -11.44
C ASP A 98 -5.38 1.55 -10.42
N HIS A 99 -6.21 0.62 -10.90
CA HIS A 99 -6.69 -0.48 -10.09
C HIS A 99 -5.56 -1.45 -9.73
N ASP A 100 -5.71 -2.12 -8.59
CA ASP A 100 -4.75 -3.12 -8.14
C ASP A 100 -4.93 -4.40 -8.94
N GLN A 101 -4.01 -4.70 -9.86
CA GLN A 101 -4.10 -5.91 -10.69
C GLN A 101 -3.83 -7.21 -9.92
N THR A 102 -3.37 -7.13 -8.66
CA THR A 102 -3.01 -8.31 -7.86
C THR A 102 -4.21 -9.02 -7.22
N ARG A 103 -5.44 -8.51 -7.41
CA ARG A 103 -6.66 -9.08 -6.80
C ARG A 103 -7.72 -9.37 -7.86
N ARG A 104 -8.51 -10.43 -7.62
CA ARG A 104 -9.69 -10.70 -8.43
C ARG A 104 -10.73 -9.61 -8.17
N HIS A 105 -11.05 -8.86 -9.20
CA HIS A 105 -11.95 -7.72 -9.15
C HIS A 105 -13.24 -8.00 -9.92
N SER A 106 -14.30 -7.24 -9.60
CA SER A 106 -15.51 -7.24 -10.43
C SER A 106 -15.16 -6.69 -11.81
N PRO A 107 -15.72 -7.25 -12.91
CA PRO A 107 -15.49 -6.76 -14.27
C PRO A 107 -15.82 -5.27 -14.46
N ILE A 108 -16.66 -4.70 -13.59
CA ILE A 108 -17.02 -3.28 -13.60
C ILE A 108 -15.79 -2.38 -13.34
N ILE A 109 -14.79 -2.87 -12.62
CA ILE A 109 -13.57 -2.10 -12.31
C ILE A 109 -12.78 -1.77 -13.58
N GLU A 110 -12.77 -2.65 -14.58
CA GLU A 110 -12.14 -2.38 -15.87
C GLU A 110 -12.85 -1.23 -16.63
N LYS A 111 -14.15 -1.03 -16.38
CA LYS A 111 -14.96 0.02 -17.01
C LYS A 111 -14.90 1.37 -16.27
N LEU A 112 -14.54 1.38 -14.98
CA LEU A 112 -14.53 2.59 -14.13
C LEU A 112 -13.37 3.55 -14.44
N GLY A 113 -12.38 3.11 -15.23
CA GLY A 113 -11.28 3.95 -15.69
C GLY A 113 -10.30 4.34 -14.57
N LYS A 114 -9.43 5.32 -14.86
CA LYS A 114 -8.39 5.79 -13.93
C LYS A 114 -8.90 6.90 -13.03
N MET A 115 -8.50 6.89 -11.76
CA MET A 115 -8.93 7.90 -10.79
C MET A 115 -7.87 8.96 -10.58
N ILE A 116 -8.28 10.24 -10.57
CA ILE A 116 -7.38 11.36 -10.31
C ILE A 116 -7.57 11.84 -8.87
N VAL A 117 -6.46 11.90 -8.12
CA VAL A 117 -6.41 12.41 -6.75
C VAL A 117 -5.36 13.50 -6.67
N ILE A 118 -5.69 14.62 -6.05
CA ILE A 118 -4.73 15.69 -5.75
C ILE A 118 -4.33 15.52 -4.29
N GLU A 119 -3.04 15.35 -4.01
CA GLU A 119 -2.54 15.21 -2.63
C GLU A 119 -2.96 16.39 -1.77
N SER A 120 -3.22 16.20 -0.47
CA SER A 120 -3.76 17.24 0.41
C SER A 120 -2.82 18.44 0.58
N LYS A 121 -1.50 18.22 0.54
CA LYS A 121 -0.44 19.21 0.76
C LYS A 121 0.70 19.06 -0.25
N SER A 122 1.57 20.07 -0.34
CA SER A 122 2.79 19.97 -1.13
C SER A 122 3.87 19.19 -0.39
N VAL A 123 4.93 18.77 -1.10
CA VAL A 123 6.11 18.16 -0.46
C VAL A 123 6.79 19.14 0.50
N SER A 124 6.84 20.43 0.17
CA SER A 124 7.42 21.43 1.08
C SER A 124 6.64 21.54 2.38
N GLU A 125 5.30 21.64 2.32
CA GLU A 125 4.45 21.72 3.50
C GLU A 125 4.56 20.46 4.36
N TYR A 126 4.69 19.28 3.73
CA TYR A 126 4.94 18.04 4.46
C TYR A 126 6.32 18.02 5.15
N LEU A 127 7.37 18.54 4.51
CA LEU A 127 8.70 18.65 5.13
C LEU A 127 8.68 19.62 6.33
N ASP A 128 7.96 20.74 6.23
CA ASP A 128 7.80 21.67 7.35
C ASP A 128 7.13 20.99 8.55
N GLN A 129 6.10 20.16 8.31
CA GLN A 129 5.47 19.36 9.36
C GLN A 129 6.42 18.34 10.00
N LEU A 130 7.27 17.68 9.20
CA LEU A 130 8.27 16.76 9.73
C LEU A 130 9.27 17.49 10.63
N ILE A 131 9.69 18.70 10.25
CA ILE A 131 10.55 19.55 11.09
C ILE A 131 9.85 19.90 12.41
N GLU A 132 8.57 20.27 12.37
CA GLU A 132 7.77 20.55 13.58
C GLU A 132 7.66 19.32 14.50
N MET A 133 7.67 18.11 13.93
CA MET A 133 7.70 16.84 14.67
C MET A 133 9.09 16.47 15.21
N GLY A 134 10.13 17.24 14.87
CA GLY A 134 11.51 17.00 15.28
C GLY A 134 12.30 16.07 14.35
N GLU A 135 11.76 15.74 13.18
CA GLU A 135 12.41 14.89 12.19
C GLU A 135 13.46 15.65 11.38
N ASN A 136 14.44 14.92 10.84
CA ASN A 136 15.48 15.49 9.99
C ASN A 136 15.02 15.56 8.51
N PRO A 137 14.77 16.76 7.94
CA PRO A 137 14.26 16.88 6.57
C PRO A 137 15.23 16.34 5.50
N GLN A 138 16.52 16.17 5.81
CA GLN A 138 17.48 15.59 4.87
C GLN A 138 17.17 14.12 4.54
N GLU A 139 16.58 13.39 5.47
CA GLU A 139 16.18 11.98 5.26
C GLU A 139 15.04 11.86 4.24
N TYR A 140 14.29 12.94 4.04
CA TYR A 140 13.11 13.00 3.17
C TYR A 140 13.36 13.74 1.85
N LYS A 141 14.62 14.11 1.54
CA LYS A 141 14.97 14.88 0.34
C LYS A 141 14.53 14.21 -0.97
N ARG A 142 14.42 12.88 -0.97
CA ARG A 142 14.04 12.07 -2.14
C ARG A 142 12.54 12.02 -2.42
N LEU A 143 11.68 12.58 -1.55
CA LEU A 143 10.23 12.55 -1.73
C LEU A 143 9.76 13.10 -3.10
N TYR A 144 10.43 14.11 -3.64
CA TYR A 144 10.13 14.65 -4.98
C TYR A 144 10.37 13.63 -6.12
N GLY A 145 11.26 12.65 -5.91
CA GLY A 145 11.65 11.66 -6.91
C GLY A 145 10.64 10.52 -7.08
N TYR A 146 9.73 10.30 -6.12
CA TYR A 146 8.75 9.22 -6.18
C TYR A 146 7.53 9.61 -7.04
N SER A 147 7.71 9.60 -8.36
CA SER A 147 6.69 9.96 -9.35
C SER A 147 5.81 8.79 -9.81
N ILE A 148 6.22 7.56 -9.51
CA ILE A 148 5.47 6.33 -9.80
C ILE A 148 5.46 5.51 -8.53
N GLY A 149 4.30 4.98 -8.19
CA GLY A 149 4.15 3.98 -7.15
C GLY A 149 3.54 2.71 -7.70
N ALA A 150 4.03 1.58 -7.21
CA ALA A 150 3.49 0.26 -7.47
C ALA A 150 3.11 -0.36 -6.14
N THR A 151 1.90 -0.89 -6.06
CA THR A 151 1.46 -1.53 -4.84
C THR A 151 2.28 -2.81 -4.60
N ASP A 152 2.81 -2.98 -3.38
CA ASP A 152 3.49 -4.22 -3.00
C ASP A 152 2.59 -5.44 -3.19
N GLU A 153 3.21 -6.56 -3.55
CA GLU A 153 2.56 -7.86 -3.57
C GLU A 153 2.06 -8.22 -2.17
N ARG A 154 0.99 -9.02 -2.11
CA ARG A 154 0.48 -9.50 -0.84
C ARG A 154 1.45 -10.56 -0.32
N MET A 155 1.94 -10.40 0.91
CA MET A 155 2.73 -11.45 1.55
C MET A 155 1.92 -12.74 1.75
N PRO A 156 2.53 -13.92 1.58
CA PRO A 156 1.90 -15.22 1.83
C PRO A 156 1.29 -15.38 3.23
N ILE A 157 1.86 -14.73 4.25
CA ILE A 157 1.32 -14.76 5.62
C ILE A 157 -0.10 -14.19 5.74
N TYR A 158 -0.56 -13.42 4.75
CA TYR A 158 -1.92 -12.92 4.74
C TYR A 158 -2.85 -13.77 3.89
N GLU A 159 -2.35 -14.80 3.21
CA GLU A 159 -3.18 -15.72 2.45
C GLU A 159 -3.85 -16.70 3.39
N TYR A 160 -5.12 -16.98 3.11
CA TYR A 160 -5.86 -18.01 3.83
C TYR A 160 -5.57 -19.37 3.19
N PRO A 161 -5.64 -20.46 3.97
CA PRO A 161 -5.62 -21.80 3.42
C PRO A 161 -6.68 -21.97 2.33
N ALA A 162 -6.40 -22.85 1.36
CA ALA A 162 -7.35 -23.17 0.31
C ALA A 162 -8.63 -23.75 0.91
N TYR A 163 -9.78 -23.35 0.35
CA TYR A 163 -11.06 -23.93 0.70
C TYR A 163 -11.16 -25.38 0.18
N ASP A 164 -11.92 -26.20 0.90
CA ASP A 164 -12.27 -27.57 0.52
C ASP A 164 -13.34 -27.65 -0.59
N PHE A 165 -13.91 -26.51 -0.97
CA PHE A 165 -14.88 -26.37 -2.06
C PHE A 165 -14.34 -25.56 -3.24
N ARG A 166 -14.93 -25.77 -4.42
CA ARG A 166 -14.63 -24.99 -5.63
C ARG A 166 -15.57 -23.80 -5.71
N VAL A 167 -15.00 -22.60 -5.83
CA VAL A 167 -15.76 -21.38 -6.11
C VAL A 167 -16.14 -21.36 -7.59
N THR A 168 -17.38 -21.02 -7.91
CA THR A 168 -17.83 -20.84 -9.29
C THR A 168 -17.24 -19.57 -9.91
N GLU A 169 -16.98 -19.57 -11.22
CA GLU A 169 -16.49 -18.38 -11.90
C GLU A 169 -17.58 -17.32 -12.10
N GLU A 170 -18.85 -17.73 -12.13
CA GLU A 170 -20.01 -16.87 -12.34
C GLU A 170 -20.32 -16.01 -11.09
N MET A 171 -20.44 -14.70 -11.30
CA MET A 171 -20.92 -13.76 -10.29
C MET A 171 -22.45 -13.65 -10.37
N THR A 172 -23.18 -14.32 -9.48
CA THR A 172 -24.65 -14.35 -9.49
C THR A 172 -25.31 -13.04 -9.06
N ASN A 173 -24.59 -12.18 -8.35
CA ASN A 173 -25.10 -10.92 -7.79
C ASN A 173 -24.70 -9.67 -8.60
N LEU A 174 -24.08 -9.84 -9.77
CA LEU A 174 -23.59 -8.74 -10.61
C LEU A 174 -24.07 -8.94 -12.04
N ASP A 175 -25.09 -8.18 -12.43
CA ASP A 175 -25.54 -8.14 -13.82
C ASP A 175 -24.68 -7.15 -14.62
N CYS A 176 -23.74 -7.68 -15.39
CA CYS A 176 -22.88 -6.90 -16.29
C CYS A 176 -23.41 -6.86 -17.75
N ASN A 177 -24.57 -7.48 -18.02
CA ASN A 177 -25.08 -7.70 -19.38
C ASN A 177 -25.95 -6.56 -19.91
N ASN A 178 -26.25 -5.54 -19.11
CA ASN A 178 -26.99 -4.37 -19.59
C ASN A 178 -26.04 -3.22 -19.90
N GLN A 179 -25.57 -3.14 -21.16
CA GLN A 179 -25.49 -1.92 -21.98
C GLN A 179 -24.67 -2.22 -23.26
N THR A 180 -25.40 -2.51 -24.34
CA THR A 180 -25.00 -2.23 -25.74
C THR A 180 -24.80 -0.73 -25.97
#